data_AF-A0A291E607-F1
#
_entry.id   AF-A0A291E607-F1
#
_cell.length_a   1.000
_cell.length_b   1.000
_cell.length_c   1.000
_cell.angle_alpha   90.00
_cell.angle_beta   90.00
_cell.angle_gamma   90.00
#
_symmetry.space_group_name_H-M   'P 1'
#
loop_
_entity.id
_entity.type
_entity.pdbx_description
1 polymer ?
#
loop_
_entity_poly.entity_id
_entity_poly.type
_entity_poly.pdbx_seq_one_letter_code
_entity_poly.pdbx_strand_id
1 'polypeptide(L)'
;MDEEEDGRKEVTSIRLKPQTRAYLQAQSEVLGISVSQFINIIVDGVVNIETSPHQSRIDTIYDRLMLLFEINGIGPLEMSQILAEYGLTLSKLKSRDATLDLLTPELLKNVSNWFGVQQSWLSAKSEGVFPTRALHWYKNTEGMAASIIERNIEYGDLDVYIIKNAGVSFEQAEKYDDYENNLGMGFVLEYRTKIGSASICRYEFCEFQRWNYIRCRNDLKLIFRFLHELEQKRAAIRVHGCTVKEAIFERIYNGRILPDQLRIALNNAAWWDPRIITEDVAVNYSEMKFSKFVTAYCELPMKTIRPVYNQYSSNPEAWTVTLWKDDSGEQKYHSLREALEDSFRRYHSTDFPSPDGDC
;
A
#
# COMPACT_ATOMS: atom_id res chain seq x y z
N MET A 1 -41.44 3.22 -47.38
CA MET A 1 -40.13 3.56 -47.95
C MET A 1 -39.70 4.75 -47.15
N ASP A 2 -39.13 4.47 -45.97
CA ASP A 2 -38.77 5.48 -44.99
C ASP A 2 -37.30 5.81 -45.26
N GLU A 3 -37.06 7.01 -45.77
CA GLU A 3 -35.71 7.55 -45.92
C GLU A 3 -35.21 7.97 -44.55
N GLU A 4 -34.15 7.30 -44.08
CA GLU A 4 -33.36 7.70 -42.92
C GLU A 4 -32.80 9.11 -43.17
N GLU A 5 -33.23 10.05 -42.32
CA GLU A 5 -32.71 11.41 -42.26
C GLU A 5 -31.30 11.37 -41.64
N ASP A 6 -30.28 11.03 -42.45
CA ASP A 6 -28.85 11.18 -42.09
C ASP A 6 -28.57 12.66 -41.82
N GLY A 7 -28.50 13.01 -40.54
CA GLY A 7 -28.34 14.38 -40.06
C GLY A 7 -27.18 15.10 -40.77
N ARG A 8 -27.43 16.32 -41.24
CA ARG A 8 -26.43 17.17 -41.89
C ARG A 8 -25.13 17.20 -41.07
N LYS A 9 -24.05 16.62 -41.61
CA LYS A 9 -22.69 16.72 -41.08
C LYS A 9 -22.22 18.18 -41.20
N GLU A 10 -22.48 18.98 -40.19
CA GLU A 10 -21.89 20.32 -40.09
C GLU A 10 -20.37 20.20 -39.94
N VAL A 11 -19.64 20.79 -40.89
CA VAL A 11 -18.18 20.74 -40.91
C VAL A 11 -17.63 21.83 -40.01
N THR A 12 -17.28 21.46 -38.77
CA THR A 12 -16.60 22.35 -37.83
C THR A 12 -15.08 22.29 -38.03
N SER A 13 -14.44 23.41 -38.38
CA SER A 13 -12.97 23.46 -38.53
C SER A 13 -12.30 23.76 -37.18
N ILE A 14 -11.45 22.85 -36.70
CA ILE A 14 -10.71 23.00 -35.44
C ILE A 14 -9.23 23.29 -35.75
N ARG A 15 -8.69 24.39 -35.21
CA ARG A 15 -7.25 24.70 -35.30
C ARG A 15 -6.49 24.09 -34.12
N LEU A 16 -5.59 23.16 -34.42
CA LEU A 16 -4.77 22.47 -33.42
C LEU A 16 -3.33 22.98 -33.45
N LYS A 17 -2.67 23.00 -32.29
CA LYS A 17 -1.22 23.24 -32.21
C LYS A 17 -0.47 22.09 -32.93
N PRO A 18 0.70 22.34 -33.54
CA PRO A 18 1.43 21.32 -34.30
C PRO A 18 1.72 20.04 -33.50
N GLN A 19 2.10 20.16 -32.23
CA GLN A 19 2.36 19.02 -31.34
C GLN A 19 1.09 18.20 -31.07
N THR A 20 -0.03 18.85 -30.81
CA THR A 20 -1.33 18.19 -30.59
C THR A 20 -1.80 17.45 -31.84
N ARG A 21 -1.61 18.06 -33.03
CA ARG A 21 -1.92 17.42 -34.30
C ARG A 21 -1.09 16.16 -34.53
N ALA A 22 0.22 16.22 -34.28
CA ALA A 22 1.11 15.07 -34.42
C ALA A 22 0.71 13.91 -33.48
N TYR A 23 0.37 14.23 -32.23
CA TYR A 23 -0.12 13.24 -31.27
C TYR A 23 -1.42 12.58 -31.74
N LEU A 24 -2.44 13.37 -32.10
CA LEU A 24 -3.73 12.84 -32.54
C LEU A 24 -3.62 11.98 -33.80
N GLN A 25 -2.72 12.35 -34.71
CA GLN A 25 -2.49 11.60 -35.94
C GLN A 25 -1.85 10.24 -35.64
N ALA A 26 -0.81 10.20 -34.81
CA ALA A 26 -0.18 8.95 -34.38
C ALA A 26 -1.18 8.01 -33.68
N GLN A 27 -2.04 8.55 -32.80
CA GLN A 27 -3.06 7.75 -32.11
C GLN A 27 -4.16 7.25 -33.06
N SER A 28 -4.59 8.08 -34.02
CA SER A 28 -5.60 7.68 -35.01
C SER A 28 -5.10 6.57 -35.94
N GLU A 29 -3.81 6.58 -36.30
CA GLU A 29 -3.18 5.54 -37.11
C GLU A 29 -3.12 4.20 -36.36
N VAL A 30 -2.81 4.22 -35.06
CA VAL A 30 -2.84 3.02 -34.19
C VAL A 30 -4.24 2.41 -34.13
N LEU A 31 -5.27 3.25 -34.09
CA LEU A 31 -6.67 2.82 -34.01
C LEU A 31 -7.31 2.50 -35.38
N GLY A 32 -6.61 2.79 -36.49
CA GLY A 32 -7.12 2.57 -37.84
C GLY A 32 -8.31 3.47 -38.22
N ILE A 33 -8.46 4.63 -37.59
CA ILE A 33 -9.56 5.58 -37.81
C ILE A 33 -9.06 6.94 -38.30
N SER A 34 -9.95 7.76 -38.86
CA SER A 34 -9.58 9.12 -39.25
C SER A 34 -9.34 10.03 -38.03
N VAL A 35 -8.47 11.04 -38.17
CA VAL A 35 -8.22 12.04 -37.12
C VAL A 35 -9.52 12.72 -36.67
N SER A 36 -10.44 13.02 -37.60
CA SER A 36 -11.74 13.63 -37.27
C SER A 36 -12.63 12.70 -36.46
N GLN A 37 -12.67 11.40 -36.77
CA GLN A 37 -13.41 10.42 -35.96
C GLN A 37 -12.79 10.28 -34.57
N PHE A 38 -11.47 10.27 -34.47
CA PHE A 38 -10.79 10.22 -33.18
C PHE A 38 -11.08 11.47 -32.32
N ILE A 39 -11.07 12.66 -32.94
CA ILE A 39 -11.47 13.90 -32.27
C ILE A 39 -12.92 13.82 -31.78
N ASN A 40 -13.85 13.34 -32.61
CA ASN A 40 -15.25 13.19 -32.20
C ASN A 40 -15.39 12.22 -31.02
N ILE A 41 -14.70 11.08 -31.04
CA ILE A 41 -14.68 10.13 -29.91
C ILE A 41 -14.19 10.82 -28.62
N ILE A 42 -13.11 11.62 -28.70
CA ILE A 42 -12.59 12.36 -27.55
C ILE A 42 -13.62 13.39 -27.07
N VAL A 43 -14.18 14.19 -27.99
CA VAL A 43 -15.15 15.25 -27.66
C VAL A 43 -16.42 14.65 -27.08
N ASP A 44 -16.98 13.60 -27.69
CA ASP A 44 -18.16 12.89 -27.18
C ASP A 44 -17.88 12.24 -25.83
N GLY A 45 -16.66 11.71 -25.63
CA GLY A 45 -16.22 11.19 -24.34
C GLY A 45 -16.19 12.28 -23.26
N VAL A 46 -15.59 13.44 -23.56
CA VAL A 46 -15.55 14.60 -22.65
C VAL A 46 -16.95 15.13 -22.37
N VAL A 47 -17.77 15.29 -23.41
CA VAL A 47 -19.16 15.74 -23.30
C VAL A 47 -19.94 14.77 -22.42
N ASN A 48 -19.88 13.46 -22.64
CA ASN A 48 -20.58 12.47 -21.80
C ASN A 48 -20.12 12.51 -20.33
N ILE A 49 -18.83 12.74 -20.07
CA ILE A 49 -18.31 12.92 -18.71
C ILE A 49 -18.93 14.16 -18.05
N GLU A 50 -19.08 15.27 -18.80
CA GLU A 50 -19.63 16.53 -18.29
C GLU A 50 -21.16 16.56 -18.22
N THR A 51 -21.86 15.97 -19.19
CA THR A 51 -23.33 16.01 -19.33
C THR A 51 -24.02 14.87 -18.62
N SER A 52 -23.33 13.78 -18.29
CA SER A 52 -23.89 12.63 -17.56
C SER A 52 -22.97 12.17 -16.42
N PRO A 53 -22.69 13.07 -15.44
CA PRO A 53 -21.75 12.80 -14.35
C PRO A 53 -22.14 11.61 -13.46
N HIS A 54 -23.43 11.26 -13.42
CA HIS A 54 -23.89 10.07 -12.70
C HIS A 54 -23.59 8.76 -13.44
N GLN A 55 -23.75 8.72 -14.76
CA GLN A 55 -23.45 7.55 -15.56
C GLN A 55 -21.94 7.30 -15.63
N SER A 56 -21.15 8.35 -15.86
CA SER A 56 -19.69 8.26 -15.87
C SER A 56 -19.12 7.81 -14.52
N ARG A 57 -19.77 8.20 -13.42
CA ARG A 57 -19.42 7.72 -12.08
C ARG A 57 -19.73 6.25 -11.87
N ILE A 58 -20.86 5.76 -12.37
CA ILE A 58 -21.23 4.33 -12.32
C ILE A 58 -20.22 3.51 -13.13
N ASP A 59 -19.89 3.94 -14.34
CA ASP A 59 -18.90 3.27 -15.20
C ASP A 59 -17.52 3.23 -14.54
N THR A 60 -17.13 4.31 -13.85
CA THR A 60 -15.88 4.39 -13.09
C THR A 60 -15.77 3.32 -12.00
N ILE A 61 -16.88 2.91 -11.37
CA ILE A 61 -16.86 1.85 -10.35
C ILE A 61 -16.45 0.52 -10.99
N TYR A 62 -17.05 0.19 -12.14
CA TYR A 62 -16.70 -1.02 -12.89
C TYR A 62 -15.24 -0.98 -13.35
N ASP A 63 -14.80 0.14 -13.92
CA ASP A 63 -13.43 0.25 -14.45
C ASP A 63 -12.39 0.16 -13.32
N ARG A 64 -12.62 0.80 -12.16
CA ARG A 64 -11.73 0.69 -10.99
C ARG A 64 -11.70 -0.72 -10.42
N LEU A 65 -12.83 -1.42 -10.41
CA LEU A 65 -12.89 -2.84 -10.00
C LEU A 65 -12.02 -3.69 -10.93
N MET A 66 -12.25 -3.62 -12.24
CA MET A 66 -11.51 -4.43 -13.22
C MET A 66 -10.01 -4.14 -13.19
N LEU A 67 -9.64 -2.86 -13.06
CA LEU A 67 -8.24 -2.43 -12.94
C LEU A 67 -7.50 -3.14 -11.80
N LEU A 68 -8.12 -3.32 -10.62
CA LEU A 68 -7.47 -3.97 -9.48
C LEU A 68 -7.12 -5.44 -9.76
N PHE A 69 -8.04 -6.17 -10.40
CA PHE A 69 -7.82 -7.56 -10.78
C PHE A 69 -6.76 -7.66 -11.88
N GLU A 70 -6.83 -6.80 -12.89
CA GLU A 70 -5.87 -6.79 -14.01
C GLU A 70 -4.44 -6.49 -13.55
N ILE A 71 -4.23 -5.48 -12.69
CA ILE A 71 -2.89 -5.11 -12.20
C ILE A 71 -2.23 -6.27 -11.42
N ASN A 72 -3.04 -7.11 -10.77
CA ASN A 72 -2.58 -8.27 -10.01
C ASN A 72 -2.56 -9.56 -10.85
N GLY A 73 -2.81 -9.47 -12.15
CA GLY A 73 -2.76 -10.61 -13.07
C GLY A 73 -3.90 -11.62 -12.88
N ILE A 74 -5.00 -11.21 -12.23
CA ILE A 74 -6.15 -12.08 -11.98
C ILE A 74 -7.04 -12.07 -13.24
N GLY A 75 -7.07 -13.20 -13.93
CA GLY A 75 -7.89 -13.38 -15.12
C GLY A 75 -9.39 -13.51 -14.81
N PRO A 76 -10.28 -13.37 -15.82
CA PRO A 76 -11.74 -13.42 -15.61
C PRO A 76 -12.24 -14.72 -14.95
N LEU A 77 -11.60 -15.86 -15.23
CA LEU A 77 -11.97 -17.15 -14.61
C LEU A 77 -11.71 -17.15 -13.11
N GLU A 78 -10.51 -16.74 -12.69
CA GLU A 78 -10.14 -16.67 -11.28
C GLU A 78 -10.93 -15.57 -10.55
N MET A 79 -11.16 -14.42 -11.20
CA MET A 79 -12.04 -13.37 -10.69
C MET A 79 -13.44 -13.91 -10.40
N SER A 80 -14.02 -14.72 -11.30
CA SER A 80 -15.34 -15.32 -11.09
C SER A 80 -15.37 -16.32 -9.94
N GLN A 81 -14.25 -16.99 -9.64
CA GLN A 81 -14.14 -17.90 -8.51
C GLN A 81 -14.03 -17.14 -7.19
N ILE A 82 -13.21 -16.08 -7.14
CA ILE A 82 -13.06 -15.21 -5.97
C ILE A 82 -14.39 -14.51 -5.63
N LEU A 83 -15.14 -14.09 -6.65
CA LEU A 83 -16.38 -13.33 -6.48
C LEU A 83 -17.65 -14.21 -6.51
N ALA A 84 -17.50 -15.53 -6.51
CA ALA A 84 -18.62 -16.47 -6.62
C ALA A 84 -19.66 -16.29 -5.50
N GLU A 85 -19.20 -15.96 -4.28
CA GLU A 85 -20.07 -15.74 -3.13
C GLU A 85 -21.01 -14.53 -3.30
N TYR A 86 -20.70 -13.60 -4.21
CA TYR A 86 -21.53 -12.44 -4.55
C TYR A 86 -22.35 -12.65 -5.83
N GLY A 87 -22.36 -13.87 -6.39
CA GLY A 87 -23.10 -14.20 -7.61
C GLY A 87 -22.45 -13.72 -8.91
N LEU A 88 -21.19 -13.25 -8.87
CA LEU A 88 -20.45 -12.79 -10.04
C LEU A 88 -19.85 -13.97 -10.81
N THR A 89 -20.61 -14.49 -11.77
CA THR A 89 -20.16 -15.52 -12.70
C THR A 89 -19.45 -14.94 -13.93
N LEU A 90 -18.76 -15.77 -14.71
CA LEU A 90 -18.13 -15.36 -15.98
C LEU A 90 -19.08 -14.64 -16.95
N SER A 91 -20.34 -15.09 -17.04
CA SER A 91 -21.32 -14.45 -17.92
C SER A 91 -21.72 -13.06 -17.43
N LYS A 92 -21.76 -12.85 -16.11
CA LYS A 92 -22.01 -11.55 -15.49
C LYS A 92 -20.82 -10.62 -15.66
N LEU A 93 -19.60 -11.09 -15.44
CA LEU A 93 -18.37 -10.30 -15.62
C LEU A 93 -18.18 -9.77 -17.05
N LYS A 94 -18.69 -10.50 -18.05
CA LYS A 94 -18.67 -10.07 -19.47
C LYS A 94 -19.51 -8.83 -19.73
N SER A 95 -20.55 -8.57 -18.93
CA SER A 95 -21.44 -7.43 -19.08
C SER A 95 -21.21 -6.42 -17.97
N ARG A 96 -20.90 -5.18 -18.35
CA ARG A 96 -20.72 -4.07 -17.41
C ARG A 96 -21.97 -3.88 -16.54
N ASP A 97 -23.14 -3.72 -17.17
CA ASP A 97 -24.41 -3.52 -16.46
C ASP A 97 -24.72 -4.68 -15.50
N ALA A 98 -24.57 -5.92 -15.97
CA ALA A 98 -24.85 -7.09 -15.15
C ALA A 98 -23.88 -7.26 -13.97
N THR A 99 -22.65 -6.74 -14.09
CA THR A 99 -21.68 -6.67 -12.99
C THR A 99 -22.08 -5.59 -11.99
N LEU A 100 -22.42 -4.40 -12.48
CA LEU A 100 -22.83 -3.25 -11.67
C LEU A 100 -24.06 -3.57 -10.80
N ASP A 101 -25.04 -4.30 -11.35
CA ASP A 101 -26.24 -4.75 -10.62
C ASP A 101 -25.94 -5.63 -9.40
N LEU A 102 -24.78 -6.30 -9.38
CA LEU A 102 -24.36 -7.18 -8.31
C LEU A 102 -23.40 -6.49 -7.31
N LEU A 103 -23.03 -5.23 -7.56
CA LEU A 103 -22.11 -4.51 -6.68
C LEU A 103 -22.82 -4.05 -5.41
N THR A 104 -22.52 -4.72 -4.30
CA THR A 104 -22.99 -4.32 -2.97
C THR A 104 -21.92 -3.54 -2.19
N PRO A 105 -22.30 -2.71 -1.21
CA PRO A 105 -21.33 -2.05 -0.33
C PRO A 105 -20.40 -3.03 0.39
N GLU A 106 -20.90 -4.22 0.72
CA GLU A 106 -20.12 -5.30 1.35
C GLU A 106 -19.07 -5.86 0.40
N LEU A 107 -19.44 -6.18 -0.85
CA LEU A 107 -18.49 -6.60 -1.88
C LEU A 107 -17.38 -5.55 -2.07
N LEU A 108 -17.76 -4.27 -2.21
CA LEU A 108 -16.78 -3.19 -2.39
C LEU A 108 -15.87 -3.03 -1.17
N LYS A 109 -16.38 -3.26 0.03
CA LYS A 109 -15.57 -3.25 1.27
C LYS A 109 -14.57 -4.41 1.26
N ASN A 110 -14.99 -5.61 0.88
CA ASN A 110 -14.12 -6.78 0.85
C ASN A 110 -13.05 -6.64 -0.23
N VAL A 111 -13.40 -6.20 -1.44
CA VAL A 111 -12.43 -5.88 -2.50
C VAL A 111 -11.46 -4.77 -2.06
N SER A 112 -11.95 -3.71 -1.42
CA SER A 112 -11.10 -2.65 -0.85
C SER A 112 -10.11 -3.22 0.19
N ASN A 113 -10.58 -4.10 1.08
CA ASN A 113 -9.77 -4.79 2.07
C ASN A 113 -8.84 -5.84 1.50
N TRP A 114 -9.07 -6.34 0.30
CA TRP A 114 -8.19 -7.27 -0.39
C TRP A 114 -6.97 -6.55 -0.96
N PHE A 115 -7.21 -5.49 -1.74
CA PHE A 115 -6.18 -4.76 -2.48
C PHE A 115 -5.53 -3.61 -1.69
N GLY A 116 -6.04 -3.26 -0.51
CA GLY A 116 -5.49 -2.21 0.35
C GLY A 116 -5.83 -0.80 -0.10
N VAL A 117 -6.85 -0.66 -0.94
CA VAL A 117 -7.32 0.63 -1.48
C VAL A 117 -8.49 1.18 -0.67
N GLN A 118 -8.80 2.46 -0.77
CA GLN A 118 -9.95 3.06 -0.12
C GLN A 118 -11.26 2.62 -0.81
N GLN A 119 -12.24 2.18 -0.02
CA GLN A 119 -13.60 1.91 -0.52
C GLN A 119 -14.23 3.15 -1.16
N SER A 120 -13.90 4.35 -0.67
CA SER A 120 -14.35 5.63 -1.25
C SER A 120 -13.82 5.83 -2.68
N TRP A 121 -12.60 5.37 -2.97
CA TRP A 121 -12.07 5.36 -4.32
C TRP A 121 -12.73 4.29 -5.16
N LEU A 122 -12.86 3.06 -4.67
CA LEU A 122 -13.51 2.00 -5.46
C LEU A 122 -14.97 2.34 -5.82
N SER A 123 -15.69 3.03 -4.92
CA SER A 123 -17.06 3.51 -5.15
C SER A 123 -17.16 4.86 -5.88
N ALA A 124 -16.08 5.32 -6.51
CA ALA A 124 -16.01 6.60 -7.25
C ALA A 124 -16.47 7.82 -6.42
N LYS A 125 -16.22 7.84 -5.11
CA LYS A 125 -16.48 8.96 -4.19
C LYS A 125 -15.25 9.83 -3.93
N SER A 126 -14.07 9.29 -4.15
CA SER A 126 -12.79 9.95 -3.89
C SER A 126 -11.77 9.59 -4.98
N GLU A 127 -10.77 10.46 -5.14
CA GLU A 127 -9.59 10.20 -5.96
C GLU A 127 -8.42 9.61 -5.16
N GLY A 128 -8.55 9.50 -3.83
CA GLY A 128 -7.56 8.88 -2.96
C GLY A 128 -7.61 7.36 -3.03
N VAL A 129 -6.73 6.76 -3.82
CA VAL A 129 -6.57 5.31 -4.01
C VAL A 129 -6.23 4.61 -2.71
N PHE A 130 -5.22 5.08 -1.97
CA PHE A 130 -4.72 4.44 -0.74
C PHE A 130 -5.03 5.28 0.50
N PRO A 131 -5.34 4.67 1.66
CA PRO A 131 -5.36 5.38 2.93
C PRO A 131 -3.95 5.89 3.26
N THR A 132 -3.74 7.20 3.45
CA THR A 132 -2.40 7.79 3.61
C THR A 132 -1.81 7.67 5.02
N ARG A 133 -2.56 7.10 5.96
CA ARG A 133 -2.18 6.96 7.37
C ARG A 133 -2.70 5.64 7.94
N ALA A 134 -2.48 4.53 7.24
CA ALA A 134 -2.84 3.21 7.75
C ALA A 134 -2.06 2.90 9.03
N LEU A 135 -0.79 3.31 9.09
CA LEU A 135 0.07 3.23 10.27
C LEU A 135 0.63 4.60 10.65
N HIS A 136 0.54 4.93 11.93
CA HIS A 136 1.04 6.18 12.52
C HIS A 136 2.33 5.91 13.30
N TRP A 137 3.42 6.61 12.98
CA TRP A 137 4.73 6.38 13.56
C TRP A 137 5.27 7.56 14.37
N TYR A 138 4.90 8.79 14.03
CA TYR A 138 5.31 10.01 14.72
C TYR A 138 4.76 10.01 16.14
N LYS A 139 5.67 10.15 17.11
CA LYS A 139 5.39 9.95 18.55
C LYS A 139 4.87 8.55 18.93
N ASN A 140 4.92 7.58 18.01
CA ASN A 140 4.47 6.21 18.21
C ASN A 140 5.41 5.21 17.53
N THR A 141 6.71 5.43 17.67
CA THR A 141 7.74 4.66 16.97
C THR A 141 7.73 3.18 17.37
N GLU A 142 7.48 2.87 18.65
CA GLU A 142 7.31 1.49 19.14
C GLU A 142 6.03 0.82 18.61
N GLY A 143 4.95 1.58 18.43
CA GLY A 143 3.73 1.08 17.79
C GLY A 143 3.98 0.70 16.34
N MET A 144 4.70 1.55 15.59
CA MET A 144 5.13 1.25 14.23
C MET A 144 5.99 -0.03 14.16
N ALA A 145 6.94 -0.18 15.09
CA ALA A 145 7.78 -1.38 15.17
C ALA A 145 6.95 -2.67 15.41
N ALA A 146 6.00 -2.63 16.34
CA ALA A 146 5.10 -3.74 16.58
C ALA A 146 4.25 -4.06 15.34
N SER A 147 3.71 -3.06 14.66
CA SER A 147 2.93 -3.25 13.43
C SER A 147 3.75 -3.87 12.30
N ILE A 148 5.02 -3.47 12.11
CA ILE A 148 5.90 -4.11 11.11
C ILE A 148 6.10 -5.60 11.43
N ILE A 149 6.38 -5.94 12.69
CA ILE A 149 6.54 -7.34 13.12
C ILE A 149 5.24 -8.12 12.91
N GLU A 150 4.08 -7.53 13.24
CA GLU A 150 2.76 -8.11 12.99
C GLU A 150 2.56 -8.46 11.51
N ARG A 151 2.83 -7.53 10.58
CA ARG A 151 2.69 -7.82 9.13
C ARG A 151 3.62 -8.94 8.69
N ASN A 152 4.84 -8.98 9.21
CA ASN A 152 5.77 -10.06 8.87
C ASN A 152 5.36 -11.42 9.47
N ILE A 153 4.72 -11.45 10.64
CA ILE A 153 4.13 -12.68 11.21
C ILE A 153 2.96 -13.16 10.35
N GLU A 154 2.08 -12.25 9.93
CA GLU A 154 0.84 -12.59 9.25
C GLU A 154 1.06 -13.00 7.78
N TYR A 155 1.90 -12.24 7.05
CA TYR A 155 2.02 -12.37 5.61
C TYR A 155 3.35 -12.98 5.16
N GLY A 156 4.42 -12.79 5.95
CA GLY A 156 5.79 -13.08 5.50
C GLY A 156 6.22 -12.21 4.32
N ASP A 157 7.49 -12.39 3.90
CA ASP A 157 8.09 -11.73 2.73
C ASP A 157 7.77 -10.22 2.62
N LEU A 158 7.99 -9.49 3.71
CA LEU A 158 7.64 -8.08 3.85
C LEU A 158 8.74 -7.18 3.29
N ASP A 159 8.39 -6.32 2.34
CA ASP A 159 9.24 -5.23 1.87
C ASP A 159 8.80 -3.91 2.54
N VAL A 160 9.76 -3.17 3.10
CA VAL A 160 9.55 -1.87 3.72
C VAL A 160 10.28 -0.82 2.88
N TYR A 161 9.53 0.01 2.16
CA TYR A 161 10.08 1.11 1.38
C TYR A 161 10.09 2.41 2.19
N ILE A 162 11.28 2.97 2.37
CA ILE A 162 11.53 4.28 2.97
C ILE A 162 11.62 5.29 1.85
N ILE A 163 10.56 6.05 1.64
CA ILE A 163 10.39 6.90 0.46
C ILE A 163 10.66 8.35 0.84
N LYS A 164 11.53 9.02 0.08
CA LYS A 164 11.75 10.48 0.16
C LYS A 164 11.58 11.17 -1.18
N ASN A 165 11.19 12.45 -1.18
CA ASN A 165 11.20 13.25 -2.41
C ASN A 165 12.64 13.54 -2.87
N ALA A 166 12.80 13.70 -4.18
CA ALA A 166 14.01 14.20 -4.81
C ALA A 166 14.10 15.73 -4.67
N GLY A 167 15.28 16.29 -4.95
CA GLY A 167 15.49 17.74 -5.06
C GLY A 167 16.02 18.41 -3.78
N VAL A 168 15.95 17.75 -2.64
CA VAL A 168 16.47 18.27 -1.35
C VAL A 168 17.44 17.26 -0.73
N SER A 169 18.62 17.71 -0.30
CA SER A 169 19.55 16.87 0.46
C SER A 169 19.19 16.87 1.95
N PHE A 170 19.61 15.82 2.68
CA PHE A 170 19.42 15.75 4.12
C PHE A 170 20.03 16.97 4.84
N GLU A 171 21.25 17.35 4.47
CA GLU A 171 21.95 18.51 5.05
C GLU A 171 21.21 19.83 4.83
N GLN A 172 20.60 20.01 3.65
CA GLN A 172 19.80 21.21 3.36
C GLN A 172 18.52 21.21 4.19
N ALA A 173 17.81 20.09 4.26
CA ALA A 173 16.59 19.95 5.05
C ALA A 173 16.83 20.15 6.56
N GLU A 174 18.02 19.81 7.06
CA GLU A 174 18.36 20.01 8.48
C GLU A 174 18.71 21.46 8.83
N LYS A 175 19.20 22.23 7.86
CA LYS A 175 19.61 23.64 8.05
C LYS A 175 18.48 24.64 7.82
N TYR A 176 17.56 24.33 6.93
CA TYR A 176 16.50 25.25 6.50
C TYR A 176 15.11 24.78 6.94
N ASP A 177 14.21 25.74 7.12
CA ASP A 177 12.82 25.48 7.51
C ASP A 177 12.00 24.82 6.38
N ASP A 178 10.82 24.31 6.74
CA ASP A 178 9.92 23.53 5.89
C ASP A 178 9.42 24.26 4.63
N TYR A 179 9.59 25.59 4.54
CA TYR A 179 9.01 26.40 3.47
C TYR A 179 9.79 26.33 2.15
N GLU A 180 11.12 26.20 2.20
CA GLU A 180 11.98 26.26 1.00
C GLU A 180 12.65 24.92 0.67
N ASN A 181 12.93 24.09 1.68
CA ASN A 181 13.70 22.86 1.51
C ASN A 181 12.99 21.68 2.18
N ASN A 182 11.68 21.53 1.92
CA ASN A 182 10.89 20.43 2.50
C ASN A 182 11.37 19.08 1.96
N LEU A 183 11.96 18.26 2.83
CA LEU A 183 12.23 16.86 2.55
C LEU A 183 11.13 16.01 3.19
N GLY A 184 10.12 15.69 2.38
CA GLY A 184 9.04 14.78 2.74
C GLY A 184 9.53 13.33 2.76
N MET A 185 9.06 12.58 3.75
CA MET A 185 9.48 11.21 3.98
C MET A 185 8.37 10.37 4.60
N GLY A 186 8.33 9.08 4.26
CA GLY A 186 7.39 8.14 4.87
C GLY A 186 7.70 6.70 4.48
N PHE A 187 6.77 5.81 4.81
CA PHE A 187 6.93 4.38 4.58
C PHE A 187 5.79 3.82 3.76
N VAL A 188 6.12 2.87 2.88
CA VAL A 188 5.14 2.00 2.24
C VAL A 188 5.56 0.57 2.52
N LEU A 189 4.64 -0.24 3.04
CA LEU A 189 4.83 -1.67 3.21
C LEU A 189 4.27 -2.37 1.96
N GLU A 190 5.00 -3.34 1.44
CA GLU A 190 4.55 -4.27 0.40
C GLU A 190 4.61 -5.69 0.93
N TYR A 191 3.53 -6.44 0.76
CA TYR A 191 3.47 -7.84 1.14
C TYR A 191 2.42 -8.55 0.29
N ARG A 192 2.47 -9.90 0.28
CA ARG A 192 1.54 -10.71 -0.51
C ARG A 192 0.41 -11.25 0.35
N THR A 193 -0.82 -11.11 -0.14
CA THR A 193 -2.01 -11.73 0.46
C THR A 193 -2.54 -12.82 -0.47
N LYS A 194 -3.28 -13.78 0.08
CA LYS A 194 -3.95 -14.83 -0.70
C LYS A 194 -5.45 -14.62 -0.70
N ILE A 195 -6.06 -14.73 -1.88
CA ILE A 195 -7.51 -14.58 -2.06
C ILE A 195 -7.99 -15.70 -2.97
N GLY A 196 -8.67 -16.68 -2.39
CA GLY A 196 -8.91 -17.95 -3.08
C GLY A 196 -7.59 -18.59 -3.52
N SER A 197 -7.44 -18.82 -4.83
CA SER A 197 -6.20 -19.31 -5.44
C SER A 197 -5.17 -18.21 -5.75
N ALA A 198 -5.60 -16.95 -5.81
CA ALA A 198 -4.76 -15.85 -6.27
C ALA A 198 -3.80 -15.38 -5.17
N SER A 199 -2.61 -14.96 -5.58
CA SER A 199 -1.68 -14.19 -4.74
C SER A 199 -1.63 -12.75 -5.22
N ILE A 200 -1.93 -11.82 -4.33
CA ILE A 200 -2.09 -10.40 -4.64
C ILE A 200 -0.98 -9.62 -3.96
N CYS A 201 -0.41 -8.65 -4.67
CA CYS A 201 0.51 -7.69 -4.10
C CYS A 201 -0.30 -6.57 -3.45
N ARG A 202 -0.09 -6.37 -2.14
CA ARG A 202 -0.79 -5.36 -1.35
C ARG A 202 0.20 -4.31 -0.86
N TYR A 203 -0.22 -3.05 -0.92
CA TYR A 203 0.51 -1.93 -0.37
C TYR A 203 -0.21 -1.32 0.83
N GLU A 204 0.52 -1.02 1.89
CA GLU A 204 0.01 -0.31 3.07
C GLU A 204 0.83 0.97 3.28
N PHE A 205 0.15 2.10 3.20
CA PHE A 205 0.77 3.43 3.30
C PHE A 205 0.81 3.85 4.76
N CYS A 206 2.02 4.01 5.28
CA CYS A 206 2.23 4.64 6.57
C CYS A 206 2.14 6.16 6.39
N GLU A 207 2.01 6.87 7.50
CA GLU A 207 2.01 8.33 7.43
C GLU A 207 3.32 8.89 6.86
N PHE A 208 3.20 9.98 6.11
CA PHE A 208 4.32 10.76 5.62
C PHE A 208 4.45 12.04 6.45
N GLN A 209 5.68 12.41 6.75
CA GLN A 209 6.04 13.60 7.52
C GLN A 209 7.23 14.31 6.88
N ARG A 210 7.71 15.36 7.54
CA ARG A 210 8.86 16.17 7.14
C ARG A 210 10.12 15.79 7.92
N TRP A 211 11.25 15.68 7.21
CA TRP A 211 12.57 15.47 7.80
C TRP A 211 13.14 16.71 8.50
N ASN A 212 12.75 17.90 8.03
CA ASN A 212 13.25 19.19 8.51
C ASN A 212 13.00 19.38 10.02
N TYR A 213 11.87 18.89 10.52
CA TYR A 213 11.52 19.00 11.93
C TYR A 213 12.24 17.96 12.80
N ILE A 214 13.11 18.42 13.70
CA ILE A 214 14.01 17.60 14.52
C ILE A 214 13.32 16.44 15.25
N ARG A 215 12.10 16.62 15.78
CA ARG A 215 11.41 15.53 16.49
C ARG A 215 10.95 14.43 15.53
N CYS A 216 10.39 14.81 14.38
CA CYS A 216 10.05 13.83 13.33
C CYS A 216 11.30 13.13 12.81
N ARG A 217 12.39 13.87 12.62
CA ARG A 217 13.68 13.33 12.18
C ARG A 217 14.22 12.27 13.15
N ASN A 218 14.20 12.56 14.45
CA ASN A 218 14.67 11.60 15.45
C ASN A 218 13.82 10.33 15.45
N ASP A 219 12.50 10.45 15.37
CA ASP A 219 11.59 9.30 15.27
C ASP A 219 11.84 8.47 14.00
N LEU A 220 12.08 9.11 12.84
CA LEU A 220 12.45 8.42 11.59
C LEU A 220 13.75 7.65 11.73
N LYS A 221 14.81 8.30 12.23
CA LYS A 221 16.12 7.67 12.45
C LYS A 221 16.03 6.46 13.39
N LEU A 222 15.22 6.57 14.43
CA LEU A 222 14.93 5.48 15.36
C LEU A 222 14.27 4.28 14.66
N ILE A 223 13.28 4.52 13.79
CA ILE A 223 12.62 3.47 13.01
C ILE A 223 13.58 2.86 11.98
N PHE A 224 14.41 3.66 11.32
CA PHE A 224 15.40 3.16 10.34
C PHE A 224 16.39 2.20 10.98
N ARG A 225 16.87 2.55 12.18
CA ARG A 225 17.76 1.68 12.95
C ARG A 225 17.07 0.38 13.37
N PHE A 226 15.81 0.46 13.80
CA PHE A 226 15.00 -0.72 14.14
C PHE A 226 14.82 -1.65 12.93
N LEU A 227 14.43 -1.09 11.78
CA LEU A 227 14.26 -1.82 10.53
C LEU A 227 15.55 -2.52 10.12
N HIS A 228 16.69 -1.85 10.26
CA HIS A 228 17.98 -2.44 9.95
C HIS A 228 18.35 -3.60 10.90
N GLU A 229 18.17 -3.43 12.21
CA GLU A 229 18.41 -4.50 13.18
C GLU A 229 17.52 -5.72 12.89
N LEU A 230 16.27 -5.47 12.52
CA LEU A 230 15.28 -6.49 12.20
C LEU A 230 15.62 -7.25 10.90
N GLU A 231 15.98 -6.53 9.83
CA GLU A 231 16.42 -7.11 8.54
C GLU A 231 17.65 -8.02 8.72
N GLN A 232 18.65 -7.58 9.52
CA GLN A 232 19.84 -8.40 9.79
C GLN A 232 19.52 -9.74 10.46
N LYS A 233 18.53 -9.76 11.35
CA LYS A 233 18.14 -10.97 12.09
C LYS A 233 17.06 -11.79 11.41
N ARG A 234 16.35 -11.23 10.43
CA ARG A 234 15.20 -11.88 9.77
C ARG A 234 15.19 -11.65 8.27
N ALA A 235 15.68 -12.65 7.53
CA ALA A 235 15.77 -12.62 6.06
C ALA A 235 14.42 -12.44 5.32
N ALA A 236 13.29 -12.64 5.99
CA ALA A 236 11.96 -12.44 5.42
C ALA A 236 11.52 -10.96 5.34
N ILE A 237 12.25 -10.05 5.99
CA ILE A 237 12.00 -8.61 5.95
C ILE A 237 13.11 -7.96 5.13
N ARG A 238 12.74 -7.10 4.18
CA ARG A 238 13.67 -6.37 3.31
C ARG A 238 13.40 -4.88 3.41
N VAL A 239 14.45 -4.07 3.52
CA VAL A 239 14.33 -2.63 3.75
C VAL A 239 14.99 -1.88 2.60
N HIS A 240 14.22 -0.99 1.96
CA HIS A 240 14.65 -0.28 0.77
C HIS A 240 14.58 1.24 0.98
N GLY A 241 15.68 1.96 0.80
CA GLY A 241 15.65 3.42 0.71
C GLY A 241 15.42 3.88 -0.72
N CYS A 242 14.31 4.59 -0.97
CA CYS A 242 13.94 5.07 -2.30
C CYS A 242 13.85 6.60 -2.35
N THR A 243 14.44 7.20 -3.38
CA THR A 243 14.22 8.60 -3.76
C THR A 243 13.39 8.65 -5.02
N VAL A 244 12.23 9.32 -4.95
CA VAL A 244 11.29 9.44 -6.06
C VAL A 244 11.15 10.90 -6.51
N LYS A 245 10.84 11.11 -7.79
CA LYS A 245 10.60 12.46 -8.34
C LYS A 245 9.45 13.13 -7.61
N GLU A 246 9.52 14.45 -7.43
CA GLU A 246 8.53 15.24 -6.68
C GLU A 246 7.09 14.99 -7.15
N ALA A 247 6.83 15.01 -8.46
CA ALA A 247 5.48 14.73 -8.99
C ALA A 247 4.94 13.33 -8.63
N ILE A 248 5.81 12.34 -8.46
CA ILE A 248 5.42 10.99 -8.02
C ILE A 248 5.27 10.97 -6.50
N PHE A 249 6.18 11.61 -5.78
CA PHE A 249 6.11 11.75 -4.33
C PHE A 249 4.78 12.36 -3.89
N GLU A 250 4.34 13.46 -4.52
CA GLU A 250 3.07 14.11 -4.20
C GLU A 250 1.88 13.17 -4.39
N ARG A 251 1.92 12.29 -5.40
CA ARG A 251 0.86 11.31 -5.62
C ARG A 251 0.87 10.20 -4.56
N ILE A 252 2.06 9.77 -4.13
CA ILE A 252 2.23 8.81 -3.02
C ILE A 252 1.76 9.45 -1.71
N TYR A 253 2.25 10.64 -1.37
CA TYR A 253 1.94 11.40 -0.17
C TYR A 253 0.43 11.61 0.01
N ASN A 254 -0.27 11.93 -1.09
CA ASN A 254 -1.72 12.13 -1.08
C ASN A 254 -2.53 10.84 -1.32
N GLY A 255 -1.86 9.68 -1.46
CA GLY A 255 -2.51 8.39 -1.69
C GLY A 255 -3.25 8.30 -3.03
N ARG A 256 -2.88 9.09 -4.03
CA ARG A 256 -3.52 9.18 -5.37
C ARG A 256 -2.76 8.42 -6.46
N ILE A 257 -1.74 7.66 -6.08
CA ILE A 257 -0.98 6.82 -7.01
C ILE A 257 -1.72 5.49 -7.22
N LEU A 258 -1.76 5.00 -8.46
CA LEU A 258 -2.32 3.69 -8.77
C LEU A 258 -1.31 2.57 -8.41
N PRO A 259 -1.75 1.34 -8.11
CA PRO A 259 -0.85 0.28 -7.66
C PRO A 259 0.24 -0.08 -8.69
N ASP A 260 -0.09 -0.11 -9.97
CA ASP A 260 0.85 -0.36 -11.08
C ASP A 260 1.89 0.76 -11.20
N GLN A 261 1.45 2.00 -11.07
CA GLN A 261 2.31 3.19 -11.13
C GLN A 261 3.22 3.27 -9.92
N LEU A 262 2.75 2.85 -8.73
CA LEU A 262 3.58 2.72 -7.54
C LEU A 262 4.69 1.68 -7.77
N ARG A 263 4.34 0.49 -8.25
CA ARG A 263 5.34 -0.54 -8.59
C ARG A 263 6.39 -0.04 -9.57
N ILE A 264 5.96 0.62 -10.65
CA ILE A 264 6.88 1.21 -11.64
C ILE A 264 7.74 2.31 -11.01
N ALA A 265 7.17 3.14 -10.14
CA ALA A 265 7.88 4.21 -9.45
C ALA A 265 8.96 3.68 -8.50
N LEU A 266 8.65 2.64 -7.72
CA LEU A 266 9.60 2.00 -6.80
C LEU A 266 10.75 1.33 -7.57
N ASN A 267 10.43 0.61 -8.66
CA ASN A 267 11.44 -0.03 -9.52
C ASN A 267 12.38 0.97 -10.21
N ASN A 268 11.89 2.16 -10.55
CA ASN A 268 12.67 3.20 -11.22
C ASN A 268 13.25 4.26 -10.25
N ALA A 269 13.06 4.08 -8.93
CA ALA A 269 13.54 5.03 -7.94
C ALA A 269 15.07 5.02 -7.88
N ALA A 270 15.66 6.15 -7.44
CA ALA A 270 17.06 6.18 -7.07
C ALA A 270 17.23 5.60 -5.65
N TRP A 271 18.05 4.56 -5.51
CA TRP A 271 18.21 3.86 -4.24
C TRP A 271 19.22 4.59 -3.34
N TRP A 272 18.96 4.57 -2.04
CA TRP A 272 19.85 5.12 -1.03
C TRP A 272 19.82 4.23 0.22
N ASP A 273 20.85 4.33 1.05
CA ASP A 273 21.00 3.49 2.23
C ASP A 273 20.46 4.22 3.49
N PRO A 274 19.39 3.74 4.14
CA PRO A 274 18.89 4.35 5.36
C PRO A 274 19.87 4.36 6.54
N ARG A 275 20.90 3.51 6.52
CA ARG A 275 21.83 3.34 7.65
C ARG A 275 22.73 4.55 7.85
N ILE A 276 23.09 5.25 6.76
CA ILE A 276 24.04 6.37 6.77
C ILE A 276 23.59 7.57 7.62
N ILE A 277 22.33 7.60 8.05
CA ILE A 277 21.73 8.71 8.81
C ILE A 277 21.28 8.31 10.22
N THR A 278 21.69 7.14 10.73
CA THR A 278 21.24 6.60 12.04
C THR A 278 22.32 6.53 13.12
N GLU A 279 23.54 7.01 12.83
CA GLU A 279 24.69 6.90 13.75
C GLU A 279 24.48 7.67 15.07
N ASP A 280 23.80 8.81 15.02
CA ASP A 280 23.62 9.73 16.15
C ASP A 280 22.48 9.36 17.10
N VAL A 281 21.65 8.36 16.77
CA VAL A 281 20.48 7.99 17.60
C VAL A 281 20.75 6.83 18.56
N ALA A 282 21.99 6.43 18.78
CA ALA A 282 22.32 5.26 19.60
C ALA A 282 21.81 5.35 21.04
N VAL A 283 21.93 6.51 21.67
CA VAL A 283 21.46 6.72 23.05
C VAL A 283 19.94 6.59 23.11
N ASN A 284 19.21 7.37 22.29
CA ASN A 284 17.75 7.33 22.25
C ASN A 284 17.21 5.95 21.86
N TYR A 285 17.91 5.22 20.99
CA TYR A 285 17.53 3.88 20.59
C TYR A 285 17.57 2.89 21.76
N SER A 286 18.56 3.01 22.64
CA SER A 286 18.70 2.15 23.81
C SER A 286 17.61 2.36 24.88
N GLU A 287 16.96 3.52 24.89
CA GLU A 287 15.83 3.82 25.77
C GLU A 287 14.51 3.22 25.27
N MET A 288 14.42 2.91 23.97
CA MET A 288 13.24 2.32 23.34
C MET A 288 13.17 0.81 23.58
N LYS A 289 11.98 0.24 23.43
CA LYS A 289 11.75 -1.21 23.49
C LYS A 289 12.17 -1.98 22.22
N PHE A 290 12.79 -1.32 21.23
CA PHE A 290 13.12 -1.92 19.94
C PHE A 290 14.00 -3.17 20.04
N SER A 291 15.14 -3.10 20.73
CA SER A 291 16.00 -4.28 20.87
C SER A 291 15.29 -5.40 21.62
N LYS A 292 14.39 -5.07 22.58
CA LYS A 292 13.57 -6.07 23.25
C LYS A 292 12.62 -6.76 22.27
N PHE A 293 11.95 -6.00 21.41
CA PHE A 293 11.06 -6.55 20.38
C PHE A 293 11.82 -7.44 19.39
N VAL A 294 12.96 -6.96 18.89
CA VAL A 294 13.79 -7.70 17.94
C VAL A 294 14.32 -8.99 18.57
N THR A 295 14.88 -8.94 19.77
CA THR A 295 15.41 -10.12 20.49
C THR A 295 14.29 -11.11 20.84
N ALA A 296 13.14 -10.63 21.34
CA ALA A 296 12.00 -11.50 21.62
C ALA A 296 11.53 -12.25 20.36
N TYR A 297 11.45 -11.53 19.24
CA TYR A 297 10.92 -12.05 17.98
C TYR A 297 11.90 -12.96 17.23
N CYS A 298 13.19 -12.61 17.21
CA CYS A 298 14.17 -13.26 16.34
C CYS A 298 15.09 -14.25 17.05
N GLU A 299 15.36 -14.10 18.35
CA GLU A 299 16.38 -14.88 19.04
C GLU A 299 15.83 -16.10 19.79
N LEU A 300 16.73 -17.06 20.05
CA LEU A 300 16.42 -18.31 20.74
C LEU A 300 16.00 -18.07 22.20
N PRO A 301 15.07 -18.87 22.76
CA PRO A 301 14.40 -20.02 22.12
C PRO A 301 13.42 -19.56 21.03
N MET A 302 13.25 -20.35 19.97
CA MET A 302 12.33 -19.99 18.89
C MET A 302 10.89 -19.98 19.39
N LYS A 303 10.15 -18.91 19.09
CA LYS A 303 8.75 -18.76 19.44
C LYS A 303 7.90 -18.76 18.18
N THR A 304 6.74 -19.40 18.25
CA THR A 304 5.68 -19.25 17.28
C THR A 304 4.68 -18.26 17.87
N ILE A 305 4.62 -17.07 17.28
CA ILE A 305 3.67 -16.01 17.66
C ILE A 305 2.56 -16.02 16.63
N ARG A 306 1.30 -16.08 17.06
CA ARG A 306 0.14 -16.10 16.15
C ARG A 306 -0.95 -15.12 16.58
N PRO A 307 -1.55 -14.39 15.64
CA PRO A 307 -2.76 -13.63 15.91
C PRO A 307 -3.96 -14.57 16.09
N VAL A 308 -4.88 -14.18 16.97
CA VAL A 308 -6.18 -14.81 17.18
C VAL A 308 -7.27 -13.84 16.74
N TYR A 309 -8.01 -14.20 15.71
CA TYR A 309 -9.12 -13.40 15.18
C TYR A 309 -10.46 -13.90 15.69
N ASN A 310 -11.42 -12.99 15.88
CA ASN A 310 -12.83 -13.36 15.93
C ASN A 310 -13.42 -13.34 14.51
N GLN A 311 -14.64 -13.85 14.39
CA GLN A 311 -15.38 -13.85 13.12
C GLN A 311 -15.87 -12.47 12.65
N TYR A 312 -15.62 -11.39 13.42
CA TYR A 312 -16.18 -10.05 13.19
C TYR A 312 -15.13 -8.96 12.91
N SER A 313 -13.85 -9.27 13.05
CA SER A 313 -12.75 -8.31 13.06
C SER A 313 -11.59 -8.80 12.19
N SER A 314 -11.11 -7.90 11.34
CA SER A 314 -9.84 -8.08 10.62
C SER A 314 -8.62 -7.76 11.48
N ASN A 315 -8.82 -7.25 12.70
CA ASN A 315 -7.77 -7.02 13.68
C ASN A 315 -7.72 -8.18 14.68
N PRO A 316 -6.53 -8.67 15.08
CA PRO A 316 -6.40 -9.69 16.11
C PRO A 316 -7.04 -9.23 17.43
N GLU A 317 -7.86 -10.08 18.05
CA GLU A 317 -8.38 -9.85 19.40
C GLU A 317 -7.39 -10.25 20.49
N ALA A 318 -6.50 -11.18 20.15
CA ALA A 318 -5.47 -11.67 21.04
C ALA A 318 -4.29 -12.20 20.24
N TRP A 319 -3.22 -12.50 20.96
CA TRP A 319 -2.00 -13.06 20.42
C TRP A 319 -1.60 -14.28 21.24
N THR A 320 -1.23 -15.37 20.59
CA THR A 320 -0.68 -16.54 21.27
C THR A 320 0.80 -16.70 21.01
N VAL A 321 1.53 -17.13 22.03
CA VAL A 321 2.96 -17.43 21.97
C VAL A 321 3.15 -18.87 22.43
N THR A 322 3.78 -19.68 21.59
CA THR A 322 4.20 -21.05 21.91
C THR A 322 5.69 -21.20 21.64
N LEU A 323 6.40 -21.93 22.52
CA LEU A 323 7.79 -22.28 22.29
C LEU A 323 7.88 -23.42 21.28
N TRP A 324 8.83 -23.32 20.34
CA TRP A 324 9.04 -24.37 19.36
C TRP A 324 9.62 -25.61 20.04
N LYS A 325 8.91 -26.75 19.94
CA LYS A 325 9.25 -28.07 20.54
C LYS A 325 9.14 -28.19 22.06
N ASP A 326 8.43 -27.29 22.72
CA ASP A 326 8.19 -27.37 24.16
C ASP A 326 6.69 -27.36 24.45
N ASP A 327 6.25 -28.29 25.30
CA ASP A 327 4.86 -28.47 25.76
C ASP A 327 4.52 -27.54 26.93
N SER A 328 5.38 -26.56 27.23
CA SER A 328 5.23 -25.58 28.34
C SER A 328 4.00 -24.67 28.28
N GLY A 329 3.11 -24.91 27.32
CA GLY A 329 1.78 -24.31 27.25
C GLY A 329 1.71 -23.07 26.38
N GLU A 330 0.53 -22.87 25.76
CA GLU A 330 0.23 -21.68 24.98
C GLU A 330 -0.05 -20.48 25.91
N GLN A 331 0.66 -19.39 25.69
CA GLN A 331 0.45 -18.13 26.43
C GLN A 331 -0.39 -17.19 25.57
N LYS A 332 -1.39 -16.53 26.16
CA LYS A 332 -2.31 -15.63 25.47
C LYS A 332 -2.16 -14.20 25.97
N TYR A 333 -2.12 -13.25 25.04
CA TYR A 333 -1.90 -11.82 25.28
C TYR A 333 -2.97 -10.99 24.58
N HIS A 334 -3.22 -9.77 25.07
CA HIS A 334 -4.18 -8.86 24.44
C HIS A 334 -3.56 -8.10 23.27
N SER A 335 -2.23 -7.95 23.24
CA SER A 335 -1.54 -7.30 22.13
C SER A 335 -0.20 -7.97 21.80
N LEU A 336 0.27 -7.78 20.57
CA LEU A 336 1.60 -8.24 20.15
C LEU A 336 2.70 -7.58 20.99
N ARG A 337 2.53 -6.30 21.35
CA ARG A 337 3.50 -5.59 22.17
C ARG A 337 3.67 -6.25 23.54
N GLU A 338 2.58 -6.59 24.20
CA GLU A 338 2.63 -7.35 25.47
C GLU A 338 3.30 -8.71 25.29
N ALA A 339 2.96 -9.42 24.21
CA ALA A 339 3.55 -10.71 23.90
C ALA A 339 5.08 -10.62 23.71
N LEU A 340 5.56 -9.60 22.98
CA LEU A 340 7.00 -9.37 22.75
C LEU A 340 7.73 -8.96 24.04
N GLU A 341 7.14 -8.06 24.83
CA GLU A 341 7.74 -7.59 26.10
C GLU A 341 7.84 -8.72 27.12
N ASP A 342 6.78 -9.53 27.27
CA ASP A 342 6.78 -10.65 28.20
C ASP A 342 7.69 -11.79 27.71
N SER A 343 7.71 -12.07 26.40
CA SER A 343 8.65 -13.02 25.81
C SER A 343 10.11 -12.61 26.03
N PHE A 344 10.43 -11.31 25.90
CA PHE A 344 11.76 -10.82 26.24
C PHE A 344 12.06 -11.05 27.73
N ARG A 345 11.13 -10.68 28.61
CA ARG A 345 11.31 -10.80 30.06
C ARG A 345 11.57 -12.25 30.50
N ARG A 346 10.78 -13.20 29.98
CA ARG A 346 10.85 -14.61 30.38
C ARG A 346 12.08 -15.34 29.88
N TYR A 347 12.54 -15.02 28.68
CA TYR A 347 13.53 -15.86 27.99
C TYR A 347 14.87 -15.16 27.74
N HIS A 348 14.94 -13.85 27.92
CA HIS A 348 16.10 -13.04 27.55
C HIS A 348 16.54 -12.04 28.62
N SER A 349 15.76 -11.86 29.69
CA SER A 349 16.17 -11.03 30.83
C SER A 349 17.02 -11.83 31.80
N THR A 350 18.11 -11.25 32.29
CA THR A 350 18.96 -11.83 33.34
C THR A 350 18.28 -11.94 34.70
N ASP A 351 17.11 -11.30 34.87
CA ASP A 351 16.38 -11.21 36.14
C ASP A 351 15.46 -12.43 36.41
N PHE A 352 15.32 -13.37 35.47
CA PHE A 352 14.61 -14.63 35.68
C PHE A 352 15.59 -15.79 35.54
N PRO A 353 15.78 -16.65 36.56
CA PRO A 353 16.60 -17.83 36.41
C PRO A 353 15.97 -18.74 35.36
N SER A 354 16.79 -19.25 34.45
CA SER A 354 16.41 -20.30 33.51
C SER A 354 15.68 -21.43 34.25
N PRO A 355 14.59 -21.99 33.70
CA PRO A 355 13.97 -23.20 34.26
C PRO A 355 14.94 -24.39 34.32
N ASP A 356 16.00 -24.36 33.50
CA ASP A 356 17.01 -25.41 33.38
C ASP A 356 18.22 -25.17 34.28
N GLY A 357 17.96 -24.91 35.56
CA GLY A 357 18.94 -25.02 36.62
C GLY A 357 18.77 -26.33 37.36
N ASP A 358 18.93 -27.47 36.68
CA ASP A 358 19.32 -28.78 37.25
C ASP A 358 19.39 -29.86 36.15
N CYS A 359 20.61 -30.15 35.68
CA CYS A 359 21.15 -31.50 35.47
C CYS A 359 22.65 -31.45 35.13
#